data_AF-A0AAV7SDK7-F1
#
_entry.id   AF-A0AAV7SDK7-F1
#
_cell.length_a   1.000
_cell.length_b   1.000
_cell.length_c   1.000
_cell.angle_alpha   90.00
_cell.angle_beta   90.00
_cell.angle_gamma   90.00
#
_symmetry.space_group_name_H-M   'P 1'
#
loop_
_entity.id
_entity.type
_entity.pdbx_description
1 polymer ?
#
loop_
_entity_poly.entity_id
_entity_poly.type
_entity_poly.pdbx_seq_one_letter_code
_entity_poly.pdbx_strand_id
1 'polypeptide(L)'
;MPGSKPNHKLAGKPVRELLFSEALHHKRPTPTTTGPQASPPPTEPITMSDKEQSTTMDWILQEITAVSRRIEGMDDSITSLMLETKSMRSDIAGFQSRVTGLEQRMGSLETQAAASQDRAQDLLHLRSQLTNMEDRSRRENILLLGIPENEESTDMQAFLGSTLSKLTSLDFDLPLEFQRAYRVSPKHSDKSSRPRPIIACLLCHNQTHQILKVALRHGPFRIDQHDIQITADYSKETNERRKAFLALRPRLRQLDMKYGLFDPARMWVTKNRVSKDFYNLEELRLFLDSFQHQPMDSNSTSHPQDTSGDDEGNGTSPPGIEKASTALYDADTCQRGRDLGRLARSHDDRGTVLHAVAVHTHLSERDKSRSPLKPATVSP
;
A
#
# COMPACT_ATOMS: atom_id res chain seq x y z
N MET A 1 18.01 -11.88 -8.78
CA MET A 1 19.10 -12.55 -8.04
C MET A 1 19.91 -11.47 -7.32
N PRO A 2 20.33 -11.72 -6.07
CA PRO A 2 20.01 -10.78 -4.98
C PRO A 2 21.25 -10.23 -4.24
N GLY A 3 21.07 -9.13 -3.53
CA GLY A 3 21.96 -8.67 -2.45
C GLY A 3 21.10 -8.00 -1.39
N SER A 4 20.51 -8.79 -0.49
CA SER A 4 21.02 -9.13 0.85
C SER A 4 20.85 -7.99 1.85
N LYS A 5 19.90 -8.20 2.78
CA LYS A 5 19.71 -7.42 4.01
C LYS A 5 20.99 -7.40 4.85
N PRO A 6 21.07 -6.49 5.83
CA PRO A 6 21.18 -7.03 7.19
C PRO A 6 20.19 -6.39 8.16
N ASN A 7 19.46 -7.28 8.85
CA ASN A 7 19.01 -7.10 10.22
C ASN A 7 20.23 -7.21 11.13
N HIS A 8 20.44 -6.27 12.07
CA HIS A 8 21.03 -6.63 13.36
C HIS A 8 20.44 -5.75 14.47
N LYS A 9 19.56 -6.39 15.26
CA LYS A 9 19.39 -6.08 16.68
C LYS A 9 20.73 -6.32 17.37
N LEU A 10 21.21 -5.33 18.12
CA LEU A 10 22.23 -5.53 19.16
C LEU A 10 21.76 -4.82 20.43
N ALA A 11 21.09 -5.60 21.28
CA ALA A 11 21.13 -5.40 22.71
C ALA A 11 22.43 -6.03 23.23
N GLY A 12 23.23 -5.30 24.01
CA GLY A 12 24.45 -5.88 24.58
C GLY A 12 25.36 -4.91 25.34
N LYS A 13 25.00 -4.67 26.61
CA LYS A 13 25.85 -4.61 27.83
C LYS A 13 27.07 -3.64 27.92
N PRO A 14 27.39 -3.17 29.14
CA PRO A 14 28.46 -2.18 29.37
C PRO A 14 29.85 -2.83 29.33
N VAL A 15 30.82 -2.11 28.76
CA VAL A 15 32.22 -2.55 28.69
C VAL A 15 32.90 -2.28 30.02
N ARG A 16 33.13 -3.36 30.78
CA ARG A 16 34.10 -3.46 31.87
C ARG A 16 35.50 -3.67 31.29
N GLU A 17 36.50 -3.27 32.09
CA GLU A 17 37.92 -3.58 32.02
C GLU A 17 38.30 -4.87 31.27
N LEU A 18 39.41 -4.85 30.53
CA LEU A 18 40.66 -5.52 30.92
C LEU A 18 41.72 -5.48 29.80
N LEU A 19 42.94 -5.12 30.23
CA LEU A 19 44.26 -5.64 29.81
C LEU A 19 44.87 -5.23 28.46
N PHE A 20 45.97 -4.47 28.56
CA PHE A 20 47.24 -4.94 28.00
C PHE A 20 48.35 -4.68 29.01
N SER A 21 48.89 -5.77 29.53
CA SER A 21 50.16 -5.84 30.24
C SER A 21 51.00 -6.86 29.49
N GLU A 22 52.16 -6.47 28.98
CA GLU A 22 53.22 -7.41 28.68
C GLU A 22 54.58 -6.79 29.01
N ALA A 23 55.37 -7.59 29.73
CA ALA A 23 56.51 -7.21 30.52
C ALA A 23 57.81 -7.47 29.77
N LEU A 24 58.85 -6.69 30.08
CA LEU A 24 60.23 -7.19 30.01
C LEU A 24 60.88 -7.08 31.38
N HIS A 25 61.18 -8.28 31.89
CA HIS A 25 61.94 -8.58 33.09
C HIS A 25 63.36 -8.05 32.98
N HIS A 26 64.02 -7.72 34.10
CA HIS A 26 65.18 -8.48 34.56
C HIS A 26 65.45 -8.26 36.06
N LYS A 27 65.77 -9.39 36.71
CA LYS A 27 65.90 -9.62 38.14
C LYS A 27 67.16 -8.99 38.74
N ARG A 28 67.04 -8.51 39.97
CA ARG A 28 68.13 -8.31 40.93
C ARG A 28 68.61 -9.68 41.45
N PRO A 29 69.93 -9.93 41.58
CA PRO A 29 70.44 -10.93 42.52
C PRO A 29 71.25 -10.28 43.67
N THR A 30 71.09 -10.86 44.85
CA THR A 30 71.82 -10.63 46.11
C THR A 30 73.08 -11.52 46.21
N PRO A 31 73.98 -11.30 47.20
CA PRO A 31 75.41 -11.66 47.12
C PRO A 31 75.75 -13.00 47.79
N THR A 32 76.78 -13.71 47.29
CA THR A 32 77.48 -14.75 48.07
C THR A 32 78.96 -14.92 47.64
N THR A 33 79.85 -14.53 48.57
CA THR A 33 81.14 -15.13 49.03
C THR A 33 81.99 -16.01 48.09
N THR A 34 83.30 -15.69 47.99
CA THR A 34 84.48 -16.59 48.22
C THR A 34 85.80 -15.79 48.03
N GLY A 35 86.68 -15.76 49.05
CA GLY A 35 88.09 -15.30 48.93
C GLY A 35 89.03 -16.49 48.64
N PRO A 36 90.38 -16.40 48.81
CA PRO A 36 91.23 -15.24 49.08
C PRO A 36 92.35 -15.08 48.02
N GLN A 37 92.96 -13.88 47.86
CA GLN A 37 94.43 -13.73 47.81
C GLN A 37 94.89 -12.29 47.50
N ALA A 38 95.93 -11.92 48.25
CA ALA A 38 97.09 -11.13 47.84
C ALA A 38 96.89 -9.66 47.45
N SER A 39 97.28 -8.80 48.39
CA SER A 39 97.72 -7.42 48.16
C SER A 39 98.78 -7.35 47.06
N PRO A 40 98.71 -6.35 46.17
CA PRO A 40 99.76 -5.32 46.17
C PRO A 40 99.21 -3.92 45.80
N PRO A 41 100.09 -2.93 45.57
CA PRO A 41 100.64 -1.93 46.49
C PRO A 41 99.76 -0.66 46.58
N PRO A 42 100.08 0.39 47.38
CA PRO A 42 99.25 1.59 47.42
C PRO A 42 99.36 2.33 46.09
N THR A 43 98.25 2.39 45.34
CA THR A 43 98.10 3.27 44.18
C THR A 43 98.00 4.71 44.68
N GLU A 44 98.94 5.52 44.22
CA GLU A 44 99.02 6.97 44.42
C GLU A 44 97.66 7.65 44.09
N PRO A 45 97.33 8.78 44.75
CA PRO A 45 96.17 9.56 44.35
C PRO A 45 96.35 9.97 42.89
N ILE A 46 95.49 9.47 42.01
CA ILE A 46 95.33 10.01 40.66
C ILE A 46 94.75 11.42 40.84
N THR A 47 95.63 12.40 41.10
CA THR A 47 95.34 13.80 40.87
C THR A 47 95.20 13.96 39.37
N MET A 48 93.96 13.84 38.89
CA MET A 48 93.63 14.29 37.55
C MET A 48 94.05 15.75 37.42
N SER A 49 94.78 16.05 36.35
CA SER A 49 95.31 17.39 36.10
C SER A 49 94.15 18.39 36.05
N ASP A 50 94.35 19.64 36.49
CA ASP A 50 93.33 20.72 36.40
C ASP A 50 92.71 20.83 34.99
N LYS A 51 93.44 20.41 33.95
CA LYS A 51 92.95 20.31 32.56
C LYS A 51 91.88 19.23 32.34
N GLU A 52 91.97 18.10 33.03
CA GLU A 52 91.01 16.97 32.95
C GLU A 52 89.73 17.27 33.75
N GLN A 53 89.84 17.96 34.89
CA GLN A 53 88.67 18.43 35.64
C GLN A 53 87.90 19.53 34.88
N SER A 54 88.62 20.46 34.23
CA SER A 54 88.01 21.49 33.37
C SER A 54 87.27 20.87 32.18
N THR A 55 87.84 19.87 31.51
CA THR A 55 87.19 19.21 30.36
C THR A 55 85.96 18.39 30.77
N THR A 56 85.97 17.80 31.96
CA THR A 56 84.79 17.07 32.49
C THR A 56 83.65 18.03 32.83
N MET A 57 83.97 19.20 33.41
CA MET A 57 82.96 20.21 33.74
C MET A 57 82.36 20.87 32.48
N ASP A 58 83.17 21.12 31.45
CA ASP A 58 82.71 21.61 30.14
C ASP A 58 81.75 20.61 29.47
N TRP A 59 82.01 19.30 29.56
CA TRP A 59 81.11 18.26 29.07
C TRP A 59 79.77 18.24 29.81
N ILE A 60 79.78 18.37 31.14
CA ILE A 60 78.55 18.44 31.95
C ILE A 60 77.74 19.69 31.57
N LEU A 61 78.37 20.85 31.43
CA LEU A 61 77.69 22.09 31.01
C LEU A 61 77.11 21.97 29.60
N GLN A 62 77.83 21.33 28.67
CA GLN A 62 77.35 21.06 27.33
C GLN A 62 76.13 20.14 27.34
N GLU A 63 76.14 19.08 28.17
CA GLU A 63 75.03 18.13 28.29
C GLU A 63 73.81 18.79 28.97
N ILE A 64 74.00 19.58 30.02
CA ILE A 64 72.92 20.38 30.64
C ILE A 64 72.31 21.32 29.61
N THR A 65 73.13 22.00 28.81
CA THR A 65 72.65 22.91 27.75
C THR A 65 71.88 22.14 26.67
N ALA A 66 72.33 20.93 26.31
CA ALA A 66 71.64 20.06 25.36
C ALA A 66 70.29 19.56 25.91
N VAL A 67 70.23 19.20 27.19
CA VAL A 67 68.98 18.81 27.88
C VAL A 67 68.02 19.99 27.96
N SER A 68 68.48 21.20 28.32
CA SER A 68 67.64 22.41 28.36
C SER A 68 67.01 22.68 26.99
N ARG A 69 67.79 22.60 25.90
CA ARG A 69 67.26 22.77 24.54
C ARG A 69 66.22 21.70 24.17
N ARG A 70 66.39 20.47 24.64
CA ARG A 70 65.39 19.39 24.44
C ARG A 70 64.10 19.65 25.22
N ILE A 71 64.21 20.18 26.45
CA ILE A 71 63.05 20.56 27.27
C ILE A 71 62.29 21.71 26.60
N GLU A 72 62.97 22.74 26.12
CA GLU A 72 62.36 23.85 25.36
C GLU A 72 61.61 23.31 24.12
N GLY A 73 62.22 22.43 23.34
CA GLY A 73 61.56 21.80 22.19
C GLY A 73 60.37 20.91 22.57
N MET A 74 60.40 20.29 23.75
CA MET A 74 59.24 19.56 24.30
C MET A 74 58.12 20.52 24.71
N ASP A 75 58.43 21.66 25.33
CA ASP A 75 57.43 22.68 25.69
C ASP A 75 56.75 23.27 24.45
N ASP A 76 57.50 23.54 23.39
CA ASP A 76 56.95 23.96 22.09
C ASP A 76 56.03 22.87 21.48
N SER A 77 56.43 21.60 21.59
CA SER A 77 55.61 20.49 21.11
C SER A 77 54.32 20.32 21.94
N ILE A 78 54.41 20.45 23.26
CA ILE A 78 53.26 20.36 24.17
C ILE A 78 52.30 21.51 23.91
N THR A 79 52.78 22.74 23.76
CA THR A 79 51.93 23.90 23.46
C THR A 79 51.23 23.75 22.12
N SER A 80 51.91 23.23 21.09
CA SER A 80 51.31 22.89 19.80
C SER A 80 50.19 21.84 19.93
N LEU A 81 50.45 20.72 20.63
CA LEU A 81 49.44 19.68 20.89
C LEU A 81 48.24 20.20 21.67
N MET A 82 48.46 21.11 22.63
CA MET A 82 47.38 21.74 23.38
C MET A 82 46.49 22.60 22.48
N LEU A 83 47.06 23.30 21.50
CA LEU A 83 46.31 24.08 20.53
C LEU A 83 45.48 23.19 19.61
N GLU A 84 46.07 22.12 19.06
CA GLU A 84 45.36 21.14 18.23
C GLU A 84 44.23 20.45 19.02
N THR A 85 44.47 20.09 20.28
CA THR A 85 43.45 19.51 21.17
C THR A 85 42.31 20.50 21.46
N LYS A 86 42.59 21.81 21.54
CA LYS A 86 41.53 22.84 21.63
C LYS A 86 40.74 22.94 20.33
N SER A 87 41.40 22.90 19.18
CA SER A 87 40.74 22.90 17.86
C SER A 87 39.83 21.69 17.71
N MET A 88 40.34 20.47 17.97
CA MET A 88 39.55 19.24 17.91
C MET A 88 38.33 19.29 18.84
N ARG A 89 38.46 19.84 20.05
CA ARG A 89 37.32 20.03 20.95
C ARG A 89 36.26 20.96 20.36
N SER A 90 36.67 22.03 19.69
CA SER A 90 35.74 22.93 18.98
C SER A 90 35.03 22.21 17.84
N ASP A 91 35.75 21.44 17.04
CA ASP A 91 35.17 20.67 15.92
C ASP A 91 34.19 19.61 16.41
N ILE A 92 34.53 18.89 17.48
CA ILE A 92 33.64 17.91 18.13
C ILE A 92 32.35 18.58 18.61
N ALA A 93 32.44 19.75 19.25
CA ALA A 93 31.25 20.50 19.67
C ALA A 93 30.40 20.93 18.45
N GLY A 94 31.03 21.35 17.36
CA GLY A 94 30.37 21.65 16.09
C GLY A 94 29.67 20.42 15.50
N PHE A 95 30.30 19.25 15.51
CA PHE A 95 29.70 18.00 15.07
C PHE A 95 28.53 17.58 15.94
N GLN A 96 28.65 17.68 17.27
CA GLN A 96 27.56 17.38 18.20
C GLN A 96 26.33 18.24 17.90
N SER A 97 26.51 19.56 17.73
CA SER A 97 25.42 20.46 17.35
C SER A 97 24.76 20.06 16.03
N ARG A 98 25.55 19.72 15.01
CA ARG A 98 25.04 19.25 13.71
C ARG A 98 24.29 17.93 13.82
N VAL A 99 24.79 16.98 14.61
CA VAL A 99 24.14 15.68 14.84
C VAL A 99 22.80 15.86 15.51
N THR A 100 22.72 16.66 16.58
CA THR A 100 21.45 16.97 17.24
C THR A 100 20.46 17.66 16.28
N GLY A 101 20.93 18.58 15.44
CA GLY A 101 20.09 19.19 14.41
C GLY A 101 19.57 18.19 13.36
N LEU A 102 20.38 17.19 13.00
CA LEU A 102 19.96 16.11 12.10
C LEU A 102 18.96 15.16 12.78
N GLU A 103 19.16 14.79 14.03
CA GLU A 103 18.24 13.96 14.81
C GLU A 103 16.86 14.62 14.93
N GLN A 104 16.81 15.92 15.23
CA GLN A 104 15.56 16.68 15.28
C GLN A 104 14.85 16.72 13.92
N ARG A 105 15.59 16.95 12.83
CA ARG A 105 15.03 16.94 11.47
C ARG A 105 14.52 15.56 11.09
N MET A 106 15.24 14.50 11.45
CA MET A 106 14.85 13.12 11.19
C MET A 106 13.55 12.78 11.93
N GLY A 107 13.45 13.11 13.22
CA GLY A 107 12.21 12.90 13.98
C GLY A 107 11.01 13.68 13.40
N SER A 108 11.25 14.91 12.92
CA SER A 108 10.20 15.69 12.23
C SER A 108 9.76 15.04 10.92
N LEU A 109 10.69 14.54 10.12
CA LEU A 109 10.40 13.84 8.87
C LEU A 109 9.67 12.52 9.10
N GLU A 110 10.03 11.75 10.12
CA GLU A 110 9.34 10.52 10.49
C GLU A 110 7.88 10.81 10.88
N THR A 111 7.67 11.85 11.69
CA THR A 111 6.31 12.27 12.09
C THR A 111 5.49 12.73 10.88
N GLN A 112 6.11 13.48 9.96
CA GLN A 112 5.46 13.93 8.72
C GLN A 112 5.13 12.75 7.79
N ALA A 113 6.04 11.78 7.68
CA ALA A 113 5.84 10.58 6.87
C ALA A 113 4.67 9.75 7.40
N ALA A 114 4.62 9.51 8.72
CA ALA A 114 3.50 8.83 9.37
C ALA A 114 2.17 9.54 9.11
N ALA A 115 2.12 10.87 9.34
CA ALA A 115 0.92 11.64 9.05
C ALA A 115 0.55 11.64 7.55
N SER A 116 1.51 11.54 6.63
CA SER A 116 1.23 11.42 5.19
C SER A 116 0.62 10.07 4.84
N GLN A 117 1.06 9.01 5.51
CA GLN A 117 0.54 7.65 5.35
C GLN A 117 -0.89 7.56 5.85
N ASP A 118 -1.20 8.14 7.01
CA ASP A 118 -2.56 8.19 7.56
C ASP A 118 -3.50 8.94 6.60
N ARG A 119 -3.08 10.11 6.11
CA ARG A 119 -3.87 10.86 5.10
C ARG A 119 -4.09 10.05 3.82
N ALA A 120 -3.10 9.28 3.37
CA ALA A 120 -3.26 8.43 2.19
C ALA A 120 -4.30 7.32 2.45
N GLN A 121 -4.33 6.73 3.65
CA GLN A 121 -5.35 5.75 4.03
C GLN A 121 -6.74 6.38 4.10
N ASP A 122 -6.86 7.58 4.68
CA ASP A 122 -8.12 8.33 4.73
C ASP A 122 -8.65 8.65 3.34
N LEU A 123 -7.77 9.06 2.40
CA LEU A 123 -8.16 9.31 1.02
C LEU A 123 -8.66 8.04 0.31
N LEU A 124 -8.02 6.90 0.53
CA LEU A 124 -8.49 5.61 0.01
C LEU A 124 -9.85 5.23 0.59
N HIS A 125 -10.04 5.44 1.91
CA HIS A 125 -11.31 5.17 2.57
C HIS A 125 -12.44 6.05 2.03
N LEU A 126 -12.19 7.37 1.93
CA LEU A 126 -13.16 8.33 1.41
C LEU A 126 -13.52 8.05 -0.05
N ARG A 127 -12.53 7.70 -0.88
CA ARG A 127 -12.76 7.29 -2.27
C ARG A 127 -13.65 6.05 -2.37
N SER A 128 -13.42 5.06 -1.51
CA SER A 128 -14.27 3.87 -1.43
C SER A 128 -15.70 4.23 -0.99
N GLN A 129 -15.87 5.14 -0.03
CA GLN A 129 -17.20 5.60 0.40
C GLN A 129 -17.92 6.35 -0.72
N LEU A 130 -17.25 7.27 -1.42
CA LEU A 130 -17.81 7.99 -2.56
C LEU A 130 -18.27 7.05 -3.66
N THR A 131 -17.44 6.08 -4.03
CA THR A 131 -17.78 5.03 -5.00
C THR A 131 -19.02 4.25 -4.56
N ASN A 132 -19.09 3.89 -3.26
CA ASN A 132 -20.23 3.14 -2.73
C ASN A 132 -21.53 3.96 -2.75
N MET A 133 -21.46 5.24 -2.41
CA MET A 133 -22.60 6.16 -2.45
C MET A 133 -23.08 6.37 -3.89
N GLU A 134 -22.15 6.58 -4.82
CA GLU A 134 -22.46 6.73 -6.24
C GLU A 134 -23.12 5.46 -6.79
N ASP A 135 -22.55 4.28 -6.52
CA ASP A 135 -23.13 3.01 -6.96
C ASP A 135 -24.53 2.80 -6.36
N ARG A 136 -24.75 3.15 -5.08
CA ARG A 136 -26.07 3.08 -4.43
C ARG A 136 -27.09 3.97 -5.09
N SER A 137 -26.70 5.20 -5.47
CA SER A 137 -27.58 6.16 -6.14
C SER A 137 -27.96 5.73 -7.57
N ARG A 138 -27.22 4.78 -8.17
CA ARG A 138 -27.44 4.31 -9.54
C ARG A 138 -28.04 2.91 -9.61
N ARG A 139 -28.37 2.26 -8.49
CA ARG A 139 -28.82 0.85 -8.48
C ARG A 139 -30.13 0.61 -9.22
N GLU A 140 -30.99 1.61 -9.24
CA GLU A 140 -32.26 1.58 -9.93
C GLU A 140 -32.13 1.94 -11.41
N ASN A 141 -30.95 2.40 -11.85
CA ASN A 141 -30.67 2.77 -13.23
C ASN A 141 -30.32 1.54 -14.07
N ILE A 142 -30.93 1.44 -15.24
CA ILE A 142 -30.48 0.58 -16.33
C ILE A 142 -29.91 1.44 -17.46
N LEU A 143 -28.88 0.91 -18.10
CA LEU A 143 -28.22 1.48 -19.26
C LEU A 143 -28.58 0.65 -20.50
N LEU A 144 -29.28 1.26 -21.44
CA LEU A 144 -29.62 0.67 -22.73
C LEU A 144 -28.67 1.19 -23.80
N LEU A 145 -28.06 0.26 -24.53
CA LEU A 145 -27.10 0.51 -25.59
C LEU A 145 -27.66 -0.03 -26.91
N GLY A 146 -27.39 0.65 -28.02
CA GLY A 146 -27.74 0.17 -29.37
C GLY A 146 -29.14 0.53 -29.86
N ILE A 147 -29.94 1.26 -29.08
CA ILE A 147 -31.24 1.78 -29.54
C ILE A 147 -30.97 2.90 -30.56
N PRO A 148 -31.45 2.82 -31.81
CA PRO A 148 -31.22 3.84 -32.84
C PRO A 148 -31.81 5.20 -32.45
N GLU A 149 -31.20 6.30 -32.93
CA GLU A 149 -31.65 7.64 -32.58
C GLU A 149 -32.95 8.02 -33.30
N ASN A 150 -33.83 8.76 -32.61
CA ASN A 150 -35.11 9.28 -33.12
C ASN A 150 -36.20 8.22 -33.36
N GLU A 151 -35.97 6.96 -32.99
CA GLU A 151 -37.06 5.98 -32.81
C GLU A 151 -37.78 6.15 -31.47
N GLU A 152 -37.18 6.93 -30.57
CA GLU A 152 -37.82 7.38 -29.35
C GLU A 152 -39.03 8.23 -29.74
N SER A 153 -40.22 7.75 -29.39
CA SER A 153 -41.44 8.53 -29.54
C SER A 153 -41.35 9.82 -28.71
N THR A 154 -42.37 10.70 -28.81
CA THR A 154 -42.46 11.91 -27.97
C THR A 154 -42.32 11.60 -26.47
N ASP A 155 -42.69 10.38 -26.04
CA ASP A 155 -42.52 9.90 -24.67
C ASP A 155 -41.55 8.71 -24.58
N MET A 156 -40.34 9.01 -24.11
CA MET A 156 -39.29 8.03 -23.85
C MET A 156 -39.73 6.93 -22.88
N GLN A 157 -40.50 7.26 -21.85
CA GLN A 157 -40.86 6.28 -20.81
C GLN A 157 -41.84 5.25 -21.36
N ALA A 158 -42.87 5.70 -22.08
CA ALA A 158 -43.81 4.81 -22.76
C ALA A 158 -43.11 3.90 -23.80
N PHE A 159 -42.19 4.48 -24.58
CA PHE A 159 -41.36 3.72 -25.53
C PHE A 159 -40.56 2.63 -24.81
N LEU A 160 -39.85 2.98 -23.74
CA LEU A 160 -39.04 2.04 -22.97
C LEU A 160 -39.88 0.97 -22.28
N GLY A 161 -41.05 1.31 -21.73
CA GLY A 161 -41.97 0.34 -21.14
C GLY A 161 -42.36 -0.74 -22.17
N SER A 162 -42.81 -0.32 -23.34
CA SER A 162 -43.19 -1.27 -24.42
C SER A 162 -41.99 -2.07 -24.93
N THR A 163 -40.82 -1.45 -25.06
CA THR A 163 -39.60 -2.09 -25.55
C THR A 163 -39.07 -3.11 -24.57
N LEU A 164 -39.01 -2.78 -23.28
CA LEU A 164 -38.54 -3.69 -22.23
C LEU A 164 -39.47 -4.88 -22.04
N SER A 165 -40.79 -4.69 -22.09
CA SER A 165 -41.75 -5.81 -22.06
C SER A 165 -41.53 -6.76 -23.24
N LYS A 166 -41.37 -6.23 -24.47
CA LYS A 166 -41.06 -7.03 -25.67
C LYS A 166 -39.74 -7.78 -25.55
N LEU A 167 -38.69 -7.10 -25.06
CA LEU A 167 -37.34 -7.64 -24.98
C LEU A 167 -37.20 -8.73 -23.93
N THR A 168 -37.75 -8.48 -22.74
CA THR A 168 -37.53 -9.36 -21.59
C THR A 168 -38.55 -10.48 -21.50
N SER A 169 -39.70 -10.36 -22.20
CA SER A 169 -40.84 -11.28 -22.06
C SER A 169 -41.22 -11.52 -20.59
N LEU A 170 -40.98 -10.51 -19.74
CA LEU A 170 -41.32 -10.54 -18.33
C LEU A 170 -42.75 -10.03 -18.17
N ASP A 171 -43.59 -10.89 -17.61
CA ASP A 171 -44.89 -10.50 -17.09
C ASP A 171 -44.67 -9.91 -15.70
N PHE A 172 -44.61 -8.59 -15.61
CA PHE A 172 -44.56 -7.91 -14.33
C PHE A 172 -45.98 -7.78 -13.76
N ASP A 173 -46.16 -8.10 -12.48
CA ASP A 173 -47.44 -7.91 -11.77
C ASP A 173 -47.92 -6.44 -11.78
N LEU A 174 -46.96 -5.52 -11.89
CA LEU A 174 -47.16 -4.08 -11.93
C LEU A 174 -46.50 -3.51 -13.20
N PRO A 175 -47.07 -2.45 -13.79
CA PRO A 175 -46.45 -1.78 -14.93
C PRO A 175 -45.04 -1.28 -14.58
N LEU A 176 -44.19 -1.16 -15.59
CA LEU A 176 -42.88 -0.54 -15.44
C LEU A 176 -43.05 0.97 -15.29
N GLU A 177 -42.72 1.48 -14.11
CA GLU A 177 -42.73 2.92 -13.84
C GLU A 177 -41.30 3.46 -13.80
N PHE A 178 -41.10 4.61 -14.46
CA PHE A 178 -39.80 5.28 -14.54
C PHE A 178 -39.84 6.59 -13.78
N GLN A 179 -38.81 6.85 -12.98
CA GLN A 179 -38.60 8.18 -12.41
C GLN A 179 -38.10 9.15 -13.50
N ARG A 180 -37.20 8.67 -14.38
CA ARG A 180 -36.58 9.45 -15.45
C ARG A 180 -36.02 8.53 -16.53
N ALA A 181 -36.02 8.99 -17.77
CA ALA A 181 -35.37 8.32 -18.88
C ALA A 181 -34.81 9.36 -19.86
N TYR A 182 -33.53 9.24 -20.24
CA TYR A 182 -32.87 10.22 -21.10
C TYR A 182 -31.64 9.63 -21.81
N ARG A 183 -31.31 10.20 -22.97
CA ARG A 183 -30.06 9.91 -23.70
C ARG A 183 -28.88 10.61 -23.02
N VAL A 184 -27.77 9.89 -22.88
CA VAL A 184 -26.51 10.40 -22.33
C VAL A 184 -25.60 10.85 -23.47
N SER A 185 -24.82 11.90 -23.24
CA SER A 185 -23.84 12.50 -24.16
C SER A 185 -24.42 13.49 -25.19
N PRO A 186 -23.60 14.44 -25.68
CA PRO A 186 -23.99 15.37 -26.74
C PRO A 186 -24.39 14.62 -28.01
N LYS A 187 -25.38 15.15 -28.75
CA LYS A 187 -25.83 14.57 -30.02
C LYS A 187 -24.66 14.53 -31.01
N HIS A 188 -24.46 13.39 -31.65
CA HIS A 188 -23.46 13.26 -32.70
C HIS A 188 -23.91 14.01 -33.96
N SER A 189 -22.97 14.65 -34.66
CA SER A 189 -23.24 15.27 -35.97
C SER A 189 -23.34 14.23 -37.08
N ASP A 190 -22.63 13.11 -36.93
CA ASP A 190 -22.55 12.04 -37.91
C ASP A 190 -23.60 10.95 -37.64
N LYS A 191 -24.38 10.62 -38.68
CA LYS A 191 -25.39 9.55 -38.65
C LYS A 191 -24.77 8.14 -38.61
N SER A 192 -23.48 7.99 -38.97
CA SER A 192 -22.77 6.72 -38.87
C SER A 192 -22.21 6.43 -37.47
N SER A 193 -22.34 7.38 -36.54
CA SER A 193 -21.89 7.20 -35.17
C SER A 193 -22.73 6.17 -34.41
N ARG A 194 -22.15 5.57 -33.36
CA ARG A 194 -22.88 4.63 -32.51
C ARG A 194 -24.02 5.37 -31.79
N PRO A 195 -25.23 4.77 -31.71
CA PRO A 195 -26.33 5.41 -31.00
C PRO A 195 -25.99 5.71 -29.54
N ARG A 196 -26.42 6.86 -29.04
CA ARG A 196 -26.12 7.32 -27.67
C ARG A 196 -26.75 6.41 -26.62
N PRO A 197 -26.09 6.10 -25.50
CA PRO A 197 -26.71 5.31 -24.44
C PRO A 197 -27.96 6.00 -23.86
N ILE A 198 -28.97 5.22 -23.45
CA ILE A 198 -30.10 5.70 -22.67
C ILE A 198 -29.92 5.24 -21.23
N ILE A 199 -30.03 6.17 -20.27
CA ILE A 199 -30.19 5.84 -18.86
C ILE A 199 -31.67 5.92 -18.53
N ALA A 200 -32.22 4.83 -18.00
CA ALA A 200 -33.57 4.78 -17.47
C ALA A 200 -33.52 4.39 -16.00
N CYS A 201 -34.10 5.24 -15.13
CA CYS A 201 -34.17 5.02 -13.69
C CYS A 201 -35.59 4.52 -13.38
N LEU A 202 -35.69 3.28 -12.92
CA LEU A 202 -36.96 2.67 -12.54
C LEU A 202 -37.31 3.06 -11.10
N LEU A 203 -38.60 3.06 -10.78
CA LEU A 203 -39.06 3.29 -9.41
C LEU A 203 -38.83 2.08 -8.49
N CYS A 204 -38.86 0.86 -9.03
CA CYS A 204 -38.77 -0.37 -8.26
C CYS A 204 -37.46 -1.13 -8.52
N HIS A 205 -36.62 -1.24 -7.49
CA HIS A 205 -35.36 -1.99 -7.54
C HIS A 205 -35.53 -3.46 -7.97
N ASN A 206 -36.62 -4.12 -7.56
CA ASN A 206 -36.88 -5.51 -7.90
C ASN A 206 -37.10 -5.70 -9.41
N GLN A 207 -37.84 -4.79 -10.05
CA GLN A 207 -38.05 -4.81 -11.50
C GLN A 207 -36.72 -4.57 -12.24
N THR A 208 -35.91 -3.60 -11.80
CA THR A 208 -34.56 -3.37 -12.34
C THR A 208 -33.72 -4.64 -12.29
N HIS A 209 -33.68 -5.31 -11.14
CA HIS A 209 -32.89 -6.52 -10.96
C HIS A 209 -33.41 -7.69 -11.83
N GLN A 210 -34.71 -7.86 -11.99
CA GLN A 210 -35.29 -8.87 -12.88
C GLN A 210 -34.91 -8.63 -14.35
N ILE A 211 -35.03 -7.38 -14.83
CA ILE A 211 -34.64 -6.98 -16.18
C ILE A 211 -33.15 -7.29 -16.42
N LEU A 212 -32.28 -6.87 -15.50
CA LEU A 212 -30.84 -7.10 -15.60
C LEU A 212 -30.47 -8.59 -15.59
N LYS A 213 -31.19 -9.39 -14.80
CA LYS A 213 -31.00 -10.85 -14.76
C LYS A 213 -31.38 -11.53 -16.07
N VAL A 214 -32.47 -11.10 -16.71
CA VAL A 214 -32.88 -11.59 -18.04
C VAL A 214 -31.86 -11.16 -19.08
N ALA A 215 -31.46 -9.88 -19.09
CA ALA A 215 -30.45 -9.37 -20.01
C ALA A 215 -29.12 -10.13 -19.91
N LEU A 216 -28.68 -10.46 -18.69
CA LEU A 216 -27.45 -11.23 -18.48
C LEU A 216 -27.53 -12.67 -19.03
N ARG A 217 -28.72 -13.28 -19.01
CA ARG A 217 -28.94 -14.65 -19.50
C ARG A 217 -29.08 -14.71 -21.03
N HIS A 218 -29.80 -13.78 -21.62
CA HIS A 218 -30.04 -13.74 -23.06
C HIS A 218 -28.89 -13.13 -23.85
N GLY A 219 -28.13 -12.22 -23.23
CA GLY A 219 -27.11 -11.43 -23.92
C GLY A 219 -27.73 -10.25 -24.69
N PRO A 220 -27.11 -9.80 -25.80
CA PRO A 220 -27.67 -8.75 -26.64
C PRO A 220 -28.98 -9.22 -27.28
N PHE A 221 -30.00 -8.37 -27.21
CA PHE A 221 -31.28 -8.60 -27.87
C PHE A 221 -31.27 -8.08 -29.30
N ARG A 222 -31.94 -8.77 -30.22
CA ARG A 222 -32.09 -8.31 -31.61
C ARG A 222 -33.50 -7.76 -31.84
N ILE A 223 -33.59 -6.47 -32.16
CA ILE A 223 -34.82 -5.80 -32.63
C ILE A 223 -34.49 -5.10 -33.93
N ASP A 224 -35.30 -5.31 -34.98
CA ASP A 224 -35.26 -4.52 -36.22
C ASP A 224 -33.85 -4.33 -36.81
N GLN A 225 -33.03 -5.40 -36.78
CA GLN A 225 -31.62 -5.44 -37.23
C GLN A 225 -30.60 -4.72 -36.32
N HIS A 226 -31.01 -4.28 -35.14
CA HIS A 226 -30.17 -3.67 -34.13
C HIS A 226 -29.92 -4.60 -32.93
N ASP A 227 -28.66 -4.68 -32.51
CA ASP A 227 -28.26 -5.39 -31.30
C ASP A 227 -28.37 -4.44 -30.09
N ILE A 228 -29.40 -4.63 -29.28
CA ILE A 228 -29.68 -3.84 -28.07
C ILE A 228 -29.10 -4.56 -26.87
N GLN A 229 -28.28 -3.86 -26.08
CA GLN A 229 -27.71 -4.39 -24.85
C GLN A 229 -28.25 -3.64 -23.64
N ILE A 230 -28.75 -4.39 -22.65
CA ILE A 230 -29.18 -3.83 -21.36
C ILE A 230 -28.13 -4.19 -20.31
N THR A 231 -27.65 -3.19 -19.59
CA THR A 231 -26.64 -3.34 -18.53
C THR A 231 -26.98 -2.45 -17.34
N ALA A 232 -26.35 -2.68 -16.19
CA ALA A 232 -26.49 -1.80 -15.04
C ALA A 232 -25.57 -0.57 -15.19
N ASP A 233 -25.99 0.56 -14.62
CA ASP A 233 -25.21 1.79 -14.57
C ASP A 233 -24.33 1.82 -13.30
N TYR A 234 -23.08 1.40 -13.43
CA TYR A 234 -22.10 1.48 -12.33
C TYR A 234 -21.29 2.78 -12.39
N SER A 235 -20.76 3.20 -11.24
CA SER A 235 -19.72 4.23 -11.18
C SER A 235 -18.51 3.87 -12.04
N LYS A 236 -17.70 4.88 -12.40
CA LYS A 236 -16.49 4.70 -13.21
C LYS A 236 -15.52 3.70 -12.56
N GLU A 237 -15.27 3.84 -11.27
CA GLU A 237 -14.35 2.98 -10.53
C GLU A 237 -14.83 1.53 -10.46
N THR A 238 -16.14 1.32 -10.24
CA THR A 238 -16.71 -0.04 -10.27
C THR A 238 -16.63 -0.64 -11.67
N ASN A 239 -16.91 0.14 -12.73
CA ASN A 239 -16.72 -0.32 -14.11
C ASN A 239 -15.27 -0.69 -14.44
N GLU A 240 -14.29 0.09 -13.98
CA GLU A 240 -12.86 -0.22 -14.13
C GLU A 240 -12.49 -1.52 -13.42
N ARG A 241 -12.94 -1.72 -12.18
CA ARG A 241 -12.73 -2.98 -11.44
C ARG A 241 -13.37 -4.17 -12.14
N ARG A 242 -14.61 -4.03 -12.60
CA ARG A 242 -15.30 -5.06 -13.40
C ARG A 242 -14.51 -5.38 -14.66
N LYS A 243 -14.07 -4.38 -15.42
CA LYS A 243 -13.25 -4.56 -16.63
C LYS A 243 -11.94 -5.30 -16.35
N ALA A 244 -11.28 -4.97 -15.24
CA ALA A 244 -10.04 -5.63 -14.83
C ALA A 244 -10.26 -7.12 -14.53
N PHE A 245 -11.33 -7.47 -13.82
CA PHE A 245 -11.72 -8.86 -13.62
C PHE A 245 -12.06 -9.58 -14.94
N LEU A 246 -12.80 -8.92 -15.83
CA LEU A 246 -13.17 -9.47 -17.14
C LEU A 246 -11.93 -9.79 -18.00
N ALA A 247 -10.85 -9.02 -17.86
CA ALA A 247 -9.59 -9.28 -18.57
C ALA A 247 -8.93 -10.61 -18.17
N LEU A 248 -9.25 -11.17 -17.00
CA LEU A 248 -8.73 -12.46 -16.54
C LEU A 248 -9.57 -13.67 -17.00
N ARG A 249 -10.71 -13.45 -17.68
CA ARG A 249 -11.57 -14.53 -18.19
C ARG A 249 -10.84 -15.55 -19.08
N PRO A 250 -9.96 -15.16 -20.03
CA PRO A 250 -9.23 -16.13 -20.84
C PRO A 250 -8.40 -17.10 -20.00
N ARG A 251 -7.75 -16.59 -18.95
CA ARG A 251 -6.94 -17.37 -18.03
C ARG A 251 -7.78 -18.33 -17.18
N LEU A 252 -8.93 -17.87 -16.70
CA LEU A 252 -9.90 -18.71 -16.00
C LEU A 252 -10.40 -19.87 -16.87
N ARG A 253 -10.66 -19.61 -18.16
CA ARG A 253 -11.05 -20.66 -19.13
C ARG A 253 -9.93 -21.67 -19.39
N GLN A 254 -8.68 -21.21 -19.52
CA GLN A 254 -7.52 -22.10 -19.70
C GLN A 254 -7.34 -23.08 -18.54
N LEU A 255 -7.71 -22.67 -17.32
CA LEU A 255 -7.60 -23.48 -16.10
C LEU A 255 -8.87 -24.29 -15.80
N ASP A 256 -9.81 -24.36 -16.74
CA ASP A 256 -11.12 -25.02 -16.63
C ASP A 256 -11.91 -24.63 -15.36
N MET A 257 -11.89 -23.34 -15.03
CA MET A 257 -12.60 -22.81 -13.87
C MET A 257 -13.96 -22.22 -14.29
N LYS A 258 -15.02 -22.57 -13.56
CA LYS A 258 -16.31 -21.87 -13.69
C LYS A 258 -16.20 -20.51 -12.99
N TYR A 259 -16.76 -19.47 -13.58
CA TYR A 259 -16.67 -18.13 -13.01
C TYR A 259 -17.92 -17.29 -13.27
N GLY A 260 -18.10 -16.25 -12.46
CA GLY A 260 -19.19 -15.30 -12.56
C GLY A 260 -18.81 -13.96 -11.94
N LEU A 261 -19.23 -12.86 -12.56
CA LEU A 261 -19.00 -11.51 -12.02
C LEU A 261 -20.30 -11.01 -11.41
N PHE A 262 -20.29 -10.84 -10.10
CA PHE A 262 -21.41 -10.34 -9.31
C PHE A 262 -21.26 -8.86 -8.97
N ASP A 263 -22.38 -8.27 -8.58
CA ASP A 263 -22.45 -6.86 -8.24
C ASP A 263 -21.89 -6.56 -6.86
N PRO A 264 -21.26 -5.38 -6.68
CA PRO A 264 -20.91 -4.41 -7.72
C PRO A 264 -19.68 -4.83 -8.55
N ALA A 265 -18.69 -5.51 -7.97
CA ALA A 265 -17.50 -6.00 -8.68
C ALA A 265 -16.82 -7.15 -7.90
N ARG A 266 -17.52 -8.28 -7.76
CA ARG A 266 -17.00 -9.48 -7.07
C ARG A 266 -16.92 -10.64 -8.05
N MET A 267 -15.72 -11.20 -8.24
CA MET A 267 -15.54 -12.37 -9.10
C MET A 267 -15.67 -13.64 -8.25
N TRP A 268 -16.66 -14.46 -8.58
CA TRP A 268 -16.81 -15.82 -8.06
C TRP A 268 -16.12 -16.79 -9.00
N VAL A 269 -15.33 -17.69 -8.45
CA VAL A 269 -14.61 -18.74 -9.20
C VAL A 269 -14.81 -20.07 -8.52
N THR A 270 -15.06 -21.13 -9.30
CA THR A 270 -15.21 -22.49 -8.81
C THR A 270 -14.26 -23.44 -9.55
N LYS A 271 -13.50 -24.21 -8.78
CA LYS A 271 -12.64 -25.30 -9.25
C LYS A 271 -12.81 -26.50 -8.33
N ASN A 272 -12.94 -27.70 -8.90
CA ASN A 272 -13.08 -28.96 -8.14
C ASN A 272 -14.17 -28.90 -7.05
N ARG A 273 -15.34 -28.31 -7.36
CA ARG A 273 -16.48 -28.10 -6.45
C ARG A 273 -16.23 -27.12 -5.28
N VAL A 274 -15.05 -26.49 -5.21
CA VAL A 274 -14.76 -25.43 -4.24
C VAL A 274 -14.96 -24.09 -4.91
N SER A 275 -15.86 -23.29 -4.35
CA SER A 275 -16.15 -21.93 -4.78
C SER A 275 -15.43 -20.91 -3.90
N LYS A 276 -14.86 -19.87 -4.50
CA LYS A 276 -14.24 -18.76 -3.79
C LYS A 276 -14.61 -17.42 -4.44
N ASP A 277 -14.85 -16.44 -3.60
CA ASP A 277 -15.13 -15.06 -4.00
C ASP A 277 -13.89 -14.19 -3.87
N PHE A 278 -13.72 -13.29 -4.83
CA PHE A 278 -12.61 -12.34 -4.90
C PHE A 278 -13.16 -10.93 -5.05
N TYR A 279 -12.75 -10.05 -4.13
CA TYR A 279 -13.06 -8.63 -4.14
C TYR A 279 -11.92 -7.79 -4.72
N ASN A 280 -10.70 -8.33 -4.69
CA ASN A 280 -9.50 -7.71 -5.22
C ASN A 280 -8.98 -8.49 -6.43
N LEU A 281 -8.52 -7.76 -7.45
CA LEU A 281 -7.90 -8.33 -8.64
C LEU A 281 -6.61 -9.08 -8.31
N GLU A 282 -5.79 -8.56 -7.39
CA GLU A 282 -4.50 -9.16 -7.04
C GLU A 282 -4.66 -10.49 -6.31
N GLU A 283 -5.65 -10.60 -5.42
CA GLU A 283 -5.96 -11.87 -4.76
C GLU A 283 -6.36 -12.96 -5.77
N LEU A 284 -7.14 -12.58 -6.79
CA LEU A 284 -7.48 -13.50 -7.88
C LEU A 284 -6.25 -13.86 -8.72
N ARG A 285 -5.37 -12.89 -9.04
CA ARG A 285 -4.13 -13.17 -9.78
C ARG A 285 -3.25 -14.17 -9.06
N LEU A 286 -2.96 -13.92 -7.78
CA LEU A 286 -2.17 -14.82 -6.94
C LEU A 286 -2.80 -16.21 -6.85
N PHE A 287 -4.13 -16.29 -6.74
CA PHE A 287 -4.85 -17.55 -6.79
C PHE A 287 -4.66 -18.29 -8.11
N LEU A 288 -4.74 -17.60 -9.26
CA LEU A 288 -4.53 -18.22 -10.58
C LEU A 288 -3.08 -18.66 -10.78
N ASP A 289 -2.10 -17.89 -10.29
CA ASP A 289 -0.68 -18.22 -10.35
C ASP A 289 -0.37 -19.53 -9.59
N SER A 290 -1.07 -19.79 -8.48
CA SER A 290 -0.89 -21.01 -7.67
C SER A 290 -1.24 -22.30 -8.43
N PHE A 291 -2.09 -22.23 -9.47
CA PHE A 291 -2.44 -23.40 -10.30
C PHE A 291 -1.53 -23.60 -11.51
N GLN A 292 -0.65 -22.65 -11.82
CA GLN A 292 0.30 -22.81 -12.94
C GLN A 292 1.56 -23.60 -12.55
N HIS A 293 1.81 -23.80 -11.26
CA HIS A 293 3.03 -24.43 -10.75
C HIS A 293 2.80 -25.84 -10.17
N GLN A 294 1.73 -26.56 -10.55
CA GLN A 294 1.70 -28.00 -10.27
C GLN A 294 2.66 -28.70 -11.24
N PRO A 295 3.80 -29.24 -10.77
CA PRO A 295 4.71 -29.98 -11.63
C PRO A 295 4.01 -31.28 -12.05
N MET A 296 4.25 -31.67 -13.29
CA MET A 296 3.98 -33.01 -13.78
C MET A 296 4.79 -34.00 -12.93
N ASP A 297 4.14 -34.72 -12.02
CA ASP A 297 4.71 -35.96 -11.48
C ASP A 297 4.63 -37.02 -12.59
N SER A 298 5.68 -37.06 -13.41
CA SER A 298 5.94 -38.09 -14.41
C SER A 298 6.76 -39.23 -13.79
N ASN A 299 6.08 -40.35 -13.48
CA ASN A 299 6.52 -41.77 -13.56
C ASN A 299 5.71 -42.57 -12.52
N SER A 300 4.96 -43.61 -12.88
CA SER A 300 5.58 -44.84 -13.38
C SER A 300 4.58 -45.68 -14.18
N THR A 301 4.99 -46.01 -15.39
CA THR A 301 4.61 -47.19 -16.16
C THR A 301 4.42 -48.43 -15.28
N SER A 302 3.26 -49.08 -15.37
CA SER A 302 3.18 -50.54 -15.45
C SER A 302 1.91 -50.94 -16.20
N HIS A 303 2.12 -51.45 -17.40
CA HIS A 303 1.18 -52.28 -18.13
C HIS A 303 1.30 -53.70 -17.57
N PRO A 304 0.22 -54.48 -17.53
CA PRO A 304 0.20 -55.67 -18.38
C PRO A 304 -1.09 -55.81 -19.19
N GLN A 305 -0.93 -56.40 -20.36
CA GLN A 305 -1.96 -56.74 -21.34
C GLN A 305 -2.85 -57.93 -20.92
N ASP A 306 -3.96 -58.01 -21.68
CA ASP A 306 -4.84 -59.13 -22.00
C ASP A 306 -5.87 -59.54 -20.93
N THR A 307 -7.16 -59.70 -21.25
CA THR A 307 -7.77 -60.32 -22.44
C THR A 307 -9.17 -59.76 -22.77
N SER A 308 -9.44 -59.60 -24.09
CA SER A 308 -10.69 -59.85 -24.84
C SER A 308 -12.08 -59.76 -24.18
N GLY A 309 -13.00 -59.07 -24.87
CA GLY A 309 -14.45 -59.26 -24.75
C GLY A 309 -15.23 -58.21 -25.55
N ASP A 310 -15.70 -58.60 -26.73
CA ASP A 310 -16.59 -57.84 -27.60
C ASP A 310 -17.91 -57.45 -26.90
N ASP A 311 -18.42 -56.24 -27.13
CA ASP A 311 -19.86 -56.04 -27.39
C ASP A 311 -20.14 -54.66 -28.03
N GLU A 312 -20.91 -54.69 -29.12
CA GLU A 312 -21.46 -53.51 -29.80
C GLU A 312 -22.62 -52.93 -28.98
N GLY A 313 -22.69 -51.60 -28.83
CA GLY A 313 -23.76 -50.97 -28.03
C GLY A 313 -23.95 -49.49 -28.27
N ASN A 314 -24.82 -49.18 -29.23
CA ASN A 314 -25.49 -47.91 -29.49
C ASN A 314 -26.05 -47.22 -28.22
N GLY A 315 -26.04 -45.88 -28.15
CA GLY A 315 -26.74 -45.10 -27.11
C GLY A 315 -26.19 -43.67 -26.96
N THR A 316 -26.69 -42.69 -27.71
CA THR A 316 -27.79 -41.81 -27.30
C THR A 316 -27.52 -41.08 -25.98
N SER A 317 -27.25 -39.78 -26.08
CA SER A 317 -27.23 -38.82 -24.96
C SER A 317 -28.51 -38.90 -24.12
N PRO A 318 -28.45 -38.97 -22.77
CA PRO A 318 -29.63 -38.76 -21.95
C PRO A 318 -29.85 -37.25 -21.69
N PRO A 319 -31.10 -36.75 -21.81
CA PRO A 319 -31.48 -35.44 -21.34
C PRO A 319 -31.88 -35.49 -19.84
N GLY A 320 -31.66 -34.38 -19.14
CA GLY A 320 -32.43 -34.01 -17.95
C GLY A 320 -31.87 -34.47 -16.60
N ILE A 321 -31.27 -33.53 -15.86
CA ILE A 321 -31.56 -33.38 -14.43
C ILE A 321 -31.89 -31.91 -14.18
N GLU A 322 -33.19 -31.66 -14.10
CA GLU A 322 -33.80 -30.47 -13.55
C GLU A 322 -33.68 -30.52 -12.00
N LYS A 323 -33.58 -29.35 -11.38
CA LYS A 323 -33.85 -29.04 -9.96
C LYS A 323 -32.81 -29.48 -8.91
N ALA A 324 -31.95 -28.51 -8.54
CA ALA A 324 -31.80 -28.05 -7.15
C ALA A 324 -30.70 -26.96 -7.07
N SER A 325 -31.11 -25.69 -7.03
CA SER A 325 -30.37 -24.65 -6.29
C SER A 325 -31.26 -23.41 -6.14
N THR A 326 -32.44 -23.63 -5.57
CA THR A 326 -33.17 -22.58 -4.87
C THR A 326 -32.53 -22.50 -3.48
N ALA A 327 -31.66 -21.51 -3.27
CA ALA A 327 -31.15 -21.18 -1.95
C ALA A 327 -31.03 -19.66 -1.83
N LEU A 328 -32.10 -19.09 -1.25
CA LEU A 328 -32.06 -18.05 -0.23
C LEU A 328 -31.09 -16.88 -0.46
N TYR A 329 -31.56 -15.86 -1.16
CA TYR A 329 -31.27 -14.49 -0.72
C TYR A 329 -32.27 -14.18 0.39
N ASP A 330 -31.80 -14.28 1.64
CA ASP A 330 -32.61 -14.08 2.82
C ASP A 330 -33.30 -12.71 2.85
N ALA A 331 -34.60 -12.77 3.16
CA ALA A 331 -35.44 -11.65 3.56
C ALA A 331 -34.96 -10.95 4.86
N ASP A 332 -33.92 -11.46 5.51
CA ASP A 332 -33.38 -10.98 6.78
C ASP A 332 -32.74 -9.58 6.72
N THR A 333 -32.20 -9.19 5.56
CA THR A 333 -31.52 -7.88 5.45
C THR A 333 -32.52 -6.72 5.45
N CYS A 334 -33.77 -6.98 5.01
CA CYS A 334 -34.84 -5.98 5.01
C CYS A 334 -35.51 -5.85 6.40
N GLN A 335 -35.52 -6.92 7.20
CA GLN A 335 -36.09 -6.88 8.55
C GLN A 335 -35.13 -6.23 9.57
N ARG A 336 -33.82 -6.52 9.51
CA ARG A 336 -32.81 -5.86 10.38
C ARG A 336 -32.73 -4.35 10.18
N GLY A 337 -33.00 -3.86 8.96
CA GLY A 337 -33.09 -2.42 8.67
C GLY A 337 -34.33 -1.74 9.29
N ARG A 338 -35.43 -2.48 9.47
CA ARG A 338 -36.65 -1.97 10.11
C ARG A 338 -36.57 -2.00 11.64
N ASP A 339 -35.85 -2.97 12.21
CA ASP A 339 -35.70 -3.10 13.66
C ASP A 339 -34.66 -2.12 14.23
N LEU A 340 -33.57 -1.84 13.51
CA LEU A 340 -32.62 -0.77 13.86
C LEU A 340 -33.24 0.63 13.73
N GLY A 341 -34.17 0.81 12.78
CA GLY A 341 -34.93 2.06 12.61
C GLY A 341 -36.04 2.30 13.65
N ARG A 342 -36.40 1.29 14.46
CA ARG A 342 -37.29 1.42 15.63
C ARG A 342 -36.53 1.61 16.94
N LEU A 343 -35.35 0.99 17.11
CA LEU A 343 -34.52 1.25 18.29
C LEU A 343 -33.89 2.66 18.28
N ALA A 344 -33.59 3.23 17.10
CA ALA A 344 -33.06 4.60 17.00
C ALA A 344 -34.12 5.69 17.25
N ARG A 345 -35.41 5.35 17.32
CA ARG A 345 -36.51 6.29 17.57
C ARG A 345 -37.08 6.25 18.99
N SER A 346 -36.55 5.40 19.88
CA SER A 346 -37.00 5.31 21.26
C SER A 346 -36.01 5.87 22.29
N HIS A 347 -34.96 6.58 21.86
CA HIS A 347 -33.91 7.07 22.76
C HIS A 347 -33.70 8.59 22.79
N ASP A 348 -34.53 9.37 22.07
CA ASP A 348 -34.46 10.85 22.07
C ASP A 348 -35.50 11.53 22.98
N ASP A 349 -36.20 10.77 23.83
CA ASP A 349 -37.02 11.34 24.91
C ASP A 349 -36.37 11.07 26.28
N ARG A 350 -35.39 11.91 26.62
CA ARG A 350 -35.01 12.31 28.00
C ARG A 350 -33.89 13.34 27.90
N GLY A 351 -34.25 14.60 28.04
CA GLY A 351 -33.29 15.71 28.06
C GLY A 351 -32.28 15.61 29.20
N THR A 352 -31.17 16.35 29.07
CA THR A 352 -30.47 17.11 30.13
C THR A 352 -29.19 17.73 29.54
N VAL A 353 -29.22 19.07 29.46
CA VAL A 353 -28.10 20.04 29.68
C VAL A 353 -26.91 20.02 28.71
N LEU A 354 -26.92 20.96 27.75
CA LEU A 354 -25.71 21.44 27.09
C LEU A 354 -25.30 22.80 27.67
N HIS A 355 -24.14 22.77 28.31
CA HIS A 355 -23.42 23.90 28.87
C HIS A 355 -22.93 24.82 27.74
N ALA A 356 -23.16 26.12 27.90
CA ALA A 356 -22.64 27.16 27.05
C ALA A 356 -21.11 27.23 27.11
N VAL A 357 -20.46 27.36 25.95
CA VAL A 357 -19.17 28.03 25.81
C VAL A 357 -19.21 28.88 24.54
N ALA A 358 -19.20 30.19 24.75
CA ALA A 358 -19.17 31.22 23.74
C ALA A 358 -17.81 31.25 23.01
N VAL A 359 -17.84 31.36 21.68
CA VAL A 359 -16.67 31.76 20.89
C VAL A 359 -16.82 33.24 20.55
N HIS A 360 -15.97 34.05 21.17
CA HIS A 360 -15.88 35.48 20.96
C HIS A 360 -15.43 35.81 19.52
N THR A 361 -16.18 36.71 18.90
CA THR A 361 -15.81 37.47 17.71
C THR A 361 -14.66 38.43 18.01
N HIS A 362 -13.66 38.49 17.14
CA HIS A 362 -12.82 39.67 16.99
C HIS A 362 -12.67 39.99 15.49
N LEU A 363 -13.49 40.95 15.07
CA LEU A 363 -13.26 41.77 13.89
C LEU A 363 -12.06 42.68 14.16
N SER A 364 -11.11 42.74 13.23
CA SER A 364 -10.29 43.92 13.02
C SER A 364 -10.06 44.09 11.53
N GLU A 365 -10.57 45.21 11.05
CA GLU A 365 -10.46 45.73 9.70
C GLU A 365 -8.99 45.93 9.31
N ARG A 366 -8.64 45.54 8.08
CA ARG A 366 -7.69 46.32 7.28
C ARG A 366 -7.98 46.13 5.80
N ASP A 367 -7.83 47.27 5.14
CA ASP A 367 -8.56 47.75 3.99
C ASP A 367 -7.75 47.60 2.70
N LYS A 368 -8.45 47.62 1.56
CA LYS A 368 -7.98 48.00 0.21
C LYS A 368 -6.82 47.23 -0.45
N SER A 369 -7.16 46.36 -1.40
CA SER A 369 -6.76 46.47 -2.82
C SER A 369 -6.98 45.15 -3.60
N ARG A 370 -8.15 44.98 -4.23
CA ARG A 370 -8.24 44.17 -5.46
C ARG A 370 -9.54 44.45 -6.21
N SER A 371 -9.40 45.03 -7.39
CA SER A 371 -10.46 45.29 -8.37
C SER A 371 -11.10 43.98 -8.85
N PRO A 372 -12.43 43.89 -9.02
CA PRO A 372 -13.04 42.79 -9.76
C PRO A 372 -13.15 43.13 -11.26
N LEU A 373 -12.79 42.15 -12.09
CA LEU A 373 -12.95 42.14 -13.54
C LEU A 373 -14.44 42.24 -13.93
N LYS A 374 -14.73 43.07 -14.94
CA LYS A 374 -16.06 43.22 -15.57
C LYS A 374 -16.49 41.94 -16.30
N PRO A 375 -17.77 41.52 -16.23
CA PRO A 375 -18.36 40.63 -17.22
C PRO A 375 -18.83 41.41 -18.46
N ALA A 376 -18.67 40.79 -19.63
CA ALA A 376 -19.03 41.32 -20.94
C ALA A 376 -20.55 41.38 -21.12
N THR A 377 -21.02 42.52 -21.65
CA THR A 377 -22.39 42.77 -22.07
C THR A 377 -22.68 42.02 -23.38
N VAL A 378 -23.74 41.23 -23.42
CA VAL A 378 -24.44 40.87 -24.66
C VAL A 378 -25.93 41.11 -24.43
N SER A 379 -26.51 41.95 -25.28
CA SER A 379 -27.96 42.10 -25.49
C SER A 379 -28.17 42.83 -26.83
N PRO A 380 -29.33 42.71 -27.48
CA PRO A 380 -30.24 41.57 -27.63
C PRO A 380 -30.04 40.84 -28.96
#